data_AF-A0A2V9YCJ9-F1
#
_entry.id   AF-A0A2V9YCJ9-F1
#
_cell.length_a   1.000
_cell.length_b   1.000
_cell.length_c   1.000
_cell.angle_alpha   90.00
_cell.angle_beta   90.00
_cell.angle_gamma   90.00
#
_symmetry.space_group_name_H-M   'P 1'
#
loop_
_entity.id
_entity.type
_entity.pdbx_description
1 polymer ?
#
loop_
_entity_poly.entity_id
_entity_poly.type
_entity_poly.pdbx_seq_one_letter_code
_entity_poly.pdbx_strand_id
1 'polypeptide(L)'
;MMKTIVAAIFLAVFASPLFAQDDAAAARAAAGCGPDQIKFEVKTDKNQHPAPKAEPTKALVYVFQDVKQDNTLTIGTATTRVGLDGAWIGQSTASHIFSFQRSRGIIACVQPGNPASRESPNWVLPPI
;
A
#
# COMPACT_ATOMS: atom_id res chain seq x y z
N MET A 1 18.16 -22.20 45.27
CA MET A 1 16.98 -21.30 45.09
C MET A 1 17.30 -20.05 44.25
N MET A 2 18.51 -19.50 44.29
CA MET A 2 18.92 -18.36 43.44
C MET A 2 19.12 -18.73 41.95
N LYS A 3 19.55 -19.97 41.67
CA LYS A 3 19.79 -20.48 40.30
C LYS A 3 18.51 -20.66 39.46
N THR A 4 17.39 -20.98 40.08
CA THR A 4 16.09 -21.15 39.42
C THR A 4 15.45 -19.80 39.04
N ILE A 5 15.73 -18.76 39.81
CA ILE A 5 15.26 -17.38 39.53
C ILE A 5 16.00 -16.81 38.31
N VAL A 6 17.32 -17.04 38.21
CA VAL A 6 18.12 -16.60 37.06
C VAL A 6 17.67 -17.27 35.76
N ALA A 7 17.35 -18.57 35.81
CA ALA A 7 16.85 -19.30 34.65
C ALA A 7 15.45 -18.80 34.18
N ALA A 8 14.57 -18.43 35.11
CA ALA A 8 13.25 -17.88 34.78
C ALA A 8 13.32 -16.49 34.15
N ILE A 9 14.27 -15.65 34.59
CA ILE A 9 14.50 -14.31 34.01
C ILE A 9 15.10 -14.43 32.61
N PHE A 10 16.04 -15.36 32.38
CA PHE A 10 16.61 -15.60 31.05
C PHE A 10 15.57 -16.12 30.04
N LEU A 11 14.59 -16.91 30.48
CA LEU A 11 13.52 -17.41 29.61
C LEU A 11 12.51 -16.30 29.23
N ALA A 12 12.26 -15.34 30.12
CA ALA A 12 11.32 -14.24 29.90
C ALA A 12 11.86 -13.18 28.91
N VAL A 13 13.19 -12.98 28.85
CA VAL A 13 13.83 -12.00 27.95
C VAL A 13 13.87 -12.48 26.49
N PHE A 14 13.80 -13.80 26.25
CA PHE A 14 13.79 -14.37 24.89
C PHE A 14 12.39 -14.42 24.24
N ALA A 15 11.33 -14.02 24.95
CA ALA A 15 9.95 -14.24 24.54
C ALA A 15 9.26 -13.04 23.86
N SER A 16 9.95 -11.95 23.53
CA SER A 16 9.31 -10.74 22.98
C SER A 16 9.84 -10.34 21.60
N PRO A 17 9.32 -10.92 20.50
CA PRO A 17 9.37 -10.28 19.19
C PRO A 17 8.06 -9.52 18.98
N LEU A 18 7.88 -8.34 19.59
CA LEU A 18 6.60 -7.60 19.45
C LEU A 18 6.71 -6.11 19.08
N PHE A 19 7.90 -5.59 18.71
CA PHE A 19 8.08 -4.15 18.44
C PHE A 19 8.43 -3.79 16.99
N ALA A 20 8.67 -4.75 16.08
CA ALA A 20 9.08 -4.43 14.70
C ALA A 20 7.91 -4.21 13.71
N GLN A 21 6.68 -4.62 14.05
CA GLN A 21 5.52 -4.47 13.16
C GLN A 21 4.92 -3.07 13.22
N ASP A 22 5.04 -2.39 14.36
CA ASP A 22 4.43 -1.08 14.58
C ASP A 22 5.13 0.01 13.76
N ASP A 23 6.47 -0.02 13.71
CA ASP A 23 7.27 0.93 12.93
C ASP A 23 6.95 0.88 11.43
N ALA A 24 6.77 -0.31 10.86
CA ALA A 24 6.44 -0.47 9.45
C ALA A 24 5.02 0.00 9.14
N ALA A 25 4.06 -0.22 10.04
CA ALA A 25 2.70 0.28 9.91
C ALA A 25 2.66 1.82 10.02
N ALA A 26 3.38 2.38 10.99
CA ALA A 26 3.51 3.83 11.17
C ALA A 26 4.18 4.50 9.98
N ALA A 27 5.26 3.91 9.43
CA ALA A 27 5.94 4.42 8.24
C ALA A 27 5.02 4.41 7.00
N ARG A 28 4.19 3.36 6.83
CA ARG A 28 3.17 3.30 5.76
C ARG A 28 2.09 4.36 5.94
N ALA A 29 1.58 4.54 7.16
CA ALA A 29 0.59 5.56 7.45
C ALA A 29 1.14 6.97 7.19
N ALA A 30 2.38 7.26 7.62
CA ALA A 30 3.07 8.51 7.36
C ALA A 30 3.32 8.75 5.86
N ALA A 31 3.49 7.68 5.09
CA ALA A 31 3.58 7.71 3.63
C ALA A 31 2.22 7.87 2.92
N GLY A 32 1.10 7.93 3.66
CA GLY A 32 -0.25 8.05 3.10
C GLY A 32 -0.93 6.71 2.78
N CYS A 33 -0.30 5.58 3.09
CA CYS A 33 -0.82 4.23 2.80
C CYS A 33 -1.72 3.73 3.94
N GLY A 34 -2.78 3.00 3.59
CA GLY A 34 -3.68 2.41 4.59
C GLY A 34 -3.16 1.14 5.27
N PRO A 35 -3.91 0.59 6.24
CA PRO A 35 -3.57 -0.66 6.91
C PRO A 35 -3.51 -1.83 5.92
N ASP A 36 -2.56 -2.75 6.09
CA ASP A 36 -2.34 -3.88 5.17
C ASP A 36 -3.56 -4.83 5.06
N GLN A 37 -4.41 -4.83 6.09
CA GLN A 37 -5.54 -5.75 6.26
C GLN A 37 -6.74 -5.44 5.36
N ILE A 38 -6.80 -4.23 4.79
CA ILE A 38 -7.92 -3.81 3.93
C ILE A 38 -7.81 -4.52 2.58
N LYS A 39 -8.91 -5.18 2.19
CA LYS A 39 -9.03 -5.88 0.91
C LYS A 39 -10.02 -5.14 0.02
N PHE A 40 -9.68 -5.05 -1.26
CA PHE A 40 -10.55 -4.48 -2.29
C PHE A 40 -11.10 -5.58 -3.17
N GLU A 41 -12.40 -5.52 -3.44
CA GLU A 41 -13.01 -6.24 -4.54
C GLU A 41 -12.95 -5.34 -5.77
N VAL A 42 -12.11 -5.69 -6.74
CA VAL A 42 -11.98 -4.94 -7.99
C VAL A 42 -13.07 -5.42 -8.95
N LYS A 43 -14.00 -4.52 -9.29
CA LYS A 43 -15.03 -4.77 -10.30
C LYS A 43 -14.63 -4.06 -11.58
N THR A 44 -14.63 -4.77 -12.69
CA THR A 44 -14.38 -4.21 -14.01
C THR A 44 -15.70 -4.02 -14.74
N ASP A 45 -15.92 -2.81 -15.24
CA ASP A 45 -17.00 -2.53 -16.18
C ASP A 45 -16.39 -2.42 -17.59
N LYS A 46 -17.10 -2.97 -18.58
CA LYS A 46 -16.72 -2.89 -19.99
C LYS A 46 -17.16 -1.59 -20.64
N ASN A 47 -18.01 -0.81 -19.96
CA ASN A 47 -18.48 0.47 -20.45
C ASN A 47 -17.37 1.52 -20.42
N GLN A 48 -17.49 2.51 -21.29
CA GLN A 48 -16.57 3.63 -21.33
C GLN A 48 -16.81 4.51 -20.10
N HIS A 49 -15.84 4.58 -19.20
CA HIS A 49 -15.93 5.45 -18.04
C HIS A 49 -15.77 6.92 -18.48
N PRO A 50 -16.64 7.83 -18.03
CA PRO A 50 -16.45 9.25 -18.28
C PRO A 50 -15.10 9.69 -17.71
N ALA A 51 -14.38 10.52 -18.47
CA ALA A 51 -13.12 11.09 -17.99
C ALA A 51 -13.37 11.86 -16.69
N PRO A 52 -12.49 11.71 -15.67
CA PRO A 52 -12.65 12.44 -14.42
C PRO A 52 -12.60 13.93 -14.68
N LYS A 53 -13.59 14.67 -14.19
CA LYS A 53 -13.60 16.12 -14.28
C LYS A 53 -12.58 16.68 -13.26
N ALA A 54 -11.63 17.48 -13.73
CA ALA A 54 -10.72 18.20 -12.85
C ALA A 54 -11.49 19.23 -12.01
N GLU A 55 -11.33 19.19 -10.69
CA GLU A 55 -11.86 20.22 -9.81
C GLU A 55 -10.87 21.39 -9.72
N PRO A 56 -11.34 22.66 -9.69
CA PRO A 56 -10.45 23.84 -9.72
C PRO A 56 -9.42 23.91 -8.58
N THR A 57 -9.68 23.22 -7.47
CA THR A 57 -8.88 23.28 -6.23
C THR A 57 -8.19 21.96 -5.89
N LYS A 58 -8.29 20.95 -6.76
CA LYS A 58 -7.70 19.63 -6.53
C LYS A 58 -6.83 19.22 -7.71
N ALA A 59 -5.78 18.48 -7.41
CA ALA A 59 -5.00 17.81 -8.43
C ALA A 59 -5.69 16.50 -8.82
N LEU A 60 -5.90 16.32 -10.12
CA LEU A 60 -6.33 15.06 -10.70
C LEU A 60 -5.09 14.20 -10.97
N VAL A 61 -5.03 13.05 -10.32
CA VAL A 61 -3.93 12.09 -10.47
C VAL A 61 -4.43 10.86 -11.22
N TYR A 62 -3.60 10.41 -12.18
CA TYR A 62 -3.80 9.16 -12.91
C TYR A 62 -2.71 8.17 -12.52
N VAL A 63 -3.11 6.94 -12.23
CA VAL A 63 -2.22 5.83 -11.90
C VAL A 63 -2.35 4.78 -13.00
N PHE A 64 -1.23 4.51 -13.67
CA PHE A 64 -1.10 3.49 -14.69
C PHE A 64 -0.20 2.39 -14.17
N GLN A 65 -0.63 1.14 -14.35
CA GLN A 65 0.21 -0.01 -14.05
C GLN A 65 0.79 -0.53 -15.36
N ASP A 66 2.08 -0.32 -15.56
CA ASP A 66 2.83 -0.95 -16.64
C ASP A 66 3.33 -2.31 -16.15
N VAL A 67 2.78 -3.39 -16.69
CA VAL A 67 3.21 -4.76 -16.37
C VAL A 67 3.99 -5.27 -17.56
N LYS A 68 5.31 -5.36 -17.42
CA LYS A 68 6.13 -6.09 -18.37
C LYS A 68 5.73 -7.55 -18.32
N GLN A 69 5.24 -8.07 -19.43
CA GLN A 69 5.02 -9.50 -19.59
C GLN A 69 6.38 -10.14 -19.84
N ASP A 70 7.09 -10.48 -18.77
CA ASP A 70 8.24 -11.36 -18.88
C ASP A 70 7.75 -12.81 -19.06
N ASN A 71 8.55 -13.66 -19.70
CA ASN A 71 8.20 -15.06 -19.93
C ASN A 71 8.21 -15.91 -18.64
N THR A 72 8.10 -15.28 -17.47
CA THR A 72 8.00 -15.95 -16.19
C THR A 72 6.52 -16.23 -15.87
N LEU A 73 6.26 -17.38 -15.25
CA LEU A 73 4.93 -17.76 -14.79
C LEU A 73 4.52 -16.85 -13.62
N THR A 74 4.01 -15.67 -13.92
CA THR A 74 3.38 -14.82 -12.90
C THR A 74 2.01 -15.39 -12.57
N ILE A 75 1.91 -16.09 -11.44
CA ILE A 75 0.63 -16.61 -10.93
C ILE A 75 -0.10 -15.45 -10.24
N GLY A 76 -1.12 -14.90 -10.91
CA GLY A 76 -2.01 -13.87 -10.38
C GLY A 76 -2.00 -12.57 -11.18
N THR A 77 -3.04 -11.75 -10.99
CA THR A 77 -3.15 -10.43 -11.61
C THR A 77 -2.35 -9.42 -10.81
N ALA A 78 -1.44 -8.69 -11.46
CA ALA A 78 -0.75 -7.58 -10.81
C ALA A 78 -1.78 -6.54 -10.36
N THR A 79 -1.68 -6.08 -9.12
CA THR A 79 -2.60 -5.10 -8.53
C THR A 79 -1.81 -3.89 -8.03
N THR A 80 -2.49 -2.75 -7.94
CA THR A 80 -1.95 -1.50 -7.39
C THR A 80 -2.98 -0.92 -6.44
N ARG A 81 -2.61 -0.64 -5.19
CA ARG A 81 -3.45 0.05 -4.21
C ARG A 81 -3.09 1.53 -4.16
N VAL A 82 -4.09 2.37 -3.95
CA VAL A 82 -3.93 3.82 -3.84
C VAL A 82 -4.50 4.29 -2.51
N GLY A 83 -3.72 5.07 -1.77
CA GLY A 83 -4.09 5.62 -0.47
C GLY A 83 -3.86 7.13 -0.37
N LEU A 84 -4.60 7.77 0.53
CA LEU A 84 -4.50 9.18 0.91
C LEU A 84 -4.42 9.28 2.44
N ASP A 85 -3.46 10.02 2.97
CA ASP A 85 -3.31 10.31 4.42
C ASP A 85 -3.52 9.10 5.35
N GLY A 86 -2.99 7.95 4.96
CA GLY A 86 -3.03 6.75 5.79
C GLY A 86 -4.30 5.91 5.61
N ALA A 87 -5.11 6.20 4.58
CA ALA A 87 -6.32 5.45 4.26
C ALA A 87 -6.30 4.97 2.81
N TRP A 88 -6.62 3.69 2.58
CA TRP A 88 -6.78 3.16 1.23
C TRP A 88 -8.08 3.67 0.60
N ILE A 89 -7.99 4.23 -0.60
CA ILE A 89 -9.14 4.74 -1.36
C ILE A 89 -9.54 3.83 -2.52
N GLY A 90 -8.69 2.88 -2.90
CA GLY A 90 -9.00 1.94 -3.96
C GLY A 90 -7.85 1.05 -4.38
N GLN A 91 -8.16 0.18 -5.35
CA GLN A 91 -7.23 -0.73 -5.98
C GLN A 91 -7.55 -0.83 -7.47
N SER A 92 -6.51 -0.91 -8.30
CA SER A 92 -6.60 -1.30 -9.70
C SER A 92 -5.85 -2.60 -9.96
N THR A 93 -6.20 -3.22 -11.09
CA THR A 93 -5.51 -4.38 -11.66
C THR A 93 -4.73 -3.97 -12.90
N ALA A 94 -3.82 -4.85 -13.33
CA ALA A 94 -3.10 -4.75 -14.60
C ALA A 94 -4.05 -4.35 -15.74
N SER A 95 -3.60 -3.42 -16.58
CA SER A 95 -4.32 -2.89 -17.75
C SER A 95 -5.52 -1.98 -17.46
N HIS A 96 -5.75 -1.56 -16.20
CA HIS A 96 -6.78 -0.57 -15.86
C HIS A 96 -6.17 0.71 -15.28
N ILE A 97 -6.76 1.86 -15.65
CA ILE A 97 -6.38 3.18 -15.15
C ILE A 97 -7.17 3.45 -13.87
N PHE A 98 -6.47 3.85 -12.80
CA PHE A 98 -7.11 4.39 -11.60
C PHE A 98 -6.91 5.90 -11.57
N SER A 99 -7.96 6.65 -11.23
CA SER A 99 -7.86 8.11 -11.13
C SER A 99 -8.53 8.60 -9.86
N PHE A 100 -7.95 9.64 -9.26
CA PHE A 100 -8.49 10.26 -8.05
C PHE A 100 -8.14 11.74 -8.00
N GLN A 101 -8.96 12.49 -7.26
CA GLN A 101 -8.72 13.89 -6.94
C GLN A 101 -8.03 13.97 -5.58
N ARG A 102 -7.05 14.87 -5.45
CA ARG A 102 -6.45 15.16 -4.14
C ARG A 102 -6.30 16.66 -3.88
N SER A 103 -6.58 17.04 -2.65
CA SER A 103 -6.42 18.42 -2.17
C SER A 103 -4.96 18.72 -1.82
N ARG A 104 -4.64 20.00 -1.64
CA ARG A 104 -3.35 20.43 -1.07
C ARG A 104 -3.16 19.87 0.34
N GLY A 105 -1.92 19.63 0.73
CA GLY A 105 -1.57 19.11 2.06
C GLY A 105 -1.76 17.60 2.23
N ILE A 106 -2.52 16.94 1.35
CA ILE A 106 -2.75 15.50 1.39
C ILE A 106 -1.52 14.76 0.85
N ILE A 107 -1.06 13.72 1.53
CA ILE A 107 -0.03 12.78 1.06
C ILE A 107 -0.72 11.63 0.33
N ALA A 108 -0.21 11.22 -0.83
CA ALA A 108 -0.74 10.07 -1.54
C ALA A 108 0.28 8.93 -1.62
N CYS A 109 -0.19 7.70 -1.46
CA CYS A 109 0.59 6.47 -1.55
C CYS A 109 0.09 5.61 -2.71
N VAL A 110 1.02 5.08 -3.52
CA VAL A 110 0.73 4.05 -4.53
C VAL A 110 1.56 2.81 -4.20
N GLN A 111 0.88 1.72 -3.86
CA GLN A 111 1.50 0.47 -3.41
C GLN A 111 1.23 -0.68 -4.39
N PRO A 112 2.26 -1.32 -4.95
CA PRO A 112 2.11 -2.55 -5.72
C PRO A 112 1.60 -3.70 -4.83
N GLY A 113 0.66 -4.49 -5.35
CA GLY A 113 0.05 -5.62 -4.64
C GLY A 113 0.77 -6.96 -4.82
N ASN A 114 1.80 -7.05 -5.68
CA ASN A 114 2.62 -8.24 -5.81
C ASN A 114 3.98 -8.05 -5.11
N PRO A 115 4.31 -8.84 -4.07
CA PRO A 115 5.61 -8.80 -3.40
C PRO A 115 6.75 -9.47 -4.18
N ALA A 116 6.49 -10.04 -5.37
CA ALA A 116 7.50 -10.73 -6.17
C ALA A 116 8.69 -9.85 -6.59
N SER A 117 8.55 -8.52 -6.57
CA SER A 117 9.67 -7.60 -6.63
C SER A 117 9.96 -7.07 -5.23
N ARG A 118 11.02 -7.59 -4.61
CA ARG A 118 11.65 -7.05 -3.39
C ARG A 118 12.13 -5.59 -3.55
N GLU A 119 11.93 -5.00 -4.72
CA GLU A 119 12.45 -3.72 -5.21
C GLU A 119 11.36 -2.72 -5.60
N SER A 120 10.08 -2.95 -5.32
CA SER A 120 9.04 -1.95 -5.63
C SER A 120 8.60 -1.20 -4.37
N PRO A 121 9.35 -0.17 -3.93
CA PRO A 121 8.95 0.64 -2.80
C PRO A 121 7.60 1.31 -3.08
N ASN A 122 6.86 1.60 -2.01
CA ASN A 122 5.67 2.44 -2.10
C ASN A 122 6.06 3.79 -2.71
N TRP A 123 5.30 4.24 -3.70
CA TRP A 123 5.50 5.56 -4.27
C TRP A 123 4.75 6.58 -3.43
N VAL A 124 5.50 7.44 -2.75
CA VAL A 124 4.95 8.52 -1.94
C VAL A 124 4.94 9.80 -2.75
N LEU A 125 3.75 10.31 -3.03
CA LEU A 125 3.56 11.61 -3.64
C LEU A 125 3.48 12.65 -2.51
N PRO A 126 4.47 13.56 -2.40
CA PRO A 126 4.47 14.59 -1.37
C PRO A 126 3.28 15.54 -1.56
N PRO A 127 2.90 16.33 -0.55
CA PRO A 127 1.87 17.36 -0.69
C PRO A 127 2.18 18.32 -1.86
N ILE A 128 1.15 18.73 -2.62
CA ILE A 128 1.23 19.86 -3.57
C ILE A 128 0.81 21.15 -2.86
#